data_AF-A0A2N9G3X7-F1
#
_entry.id   AF-A0A2N9G3X7-F1
#
_cell.length_a   1.000
_cell.length_b   1.000
_cell.length_c   1.000
_cell.angle_alpha   90.00
_cell.angle_beta   90.00
_cell.angle_gamma   90.00
#
_symmetry.space_group_name_H-M   'P 1'
#
loop_
_entity.id
_entity.type
_entity.pdbx_description
1 polymer ?
#
loop_
_entity_poly.entity_id
_entity_poly.type
_entity_poly.pdbx_seq_one_letter_code
_entity_poly.pdbx_strand_id
1 'polypeptide(L)'
;MTIQTAAITGCEPLIQLHEILLRAPGIYGARFSGAGFRGCCLAFVEADRADEAASFVREEYRKVQPKLARQISKGKEVLICEAGDCARVI
;
A
#
# COMPACT_ATOMS: atom_id res chain seq x y z
N MET A 1 11.62 -1.80 4.29
CA MET A 1 10.86 -0.87 3.43
C MET A 1 9.37 -1.04 3.68
N THR A 2 8.59 0.03 3.54
CA THR A 2 7.15 0.04 3.79
C THR A 2 6.39 0.47 2.54
N ILE A 3 5.39 -0.31 2.12
CA ILE A 3 4.49 0.02 1.01
C ILE A 3 3.23 0.71 1.55
N GLN A 4 2.93 1.94 1.12
CA GLN A 4 1.72 2.70 1.46
C GLN A 4 0.78 2.86 0.25
N THR A 5 -0.47 2.43 0.41
CA THR A 5 -1.56 2.50 -0.60
C THR A 5 -2.84 3.03 0.06
N ALA A 6 -3.51 4.04 -0.50
CA ALA A 6 -4.63 4.75 0.14
C ALA A 6 -6.04 4.16 -0.14
N ALA A 7 -6.79 3.74 0.91
CA ALA A 7 -8.23 3.42 0.95
C ALA A 7 -8.84 3.49 2.38
N ILE A 8 -10.16 3.69 2.51
CA ILE A 8 -10.94 3.84 3.77
C ILE A 8 -11.09 2.51 4.57
N THR A 9 -11.08 2.56 5.91
CA THR A 9 -11.10 1.35 6.77
C THR A 9 -12.46 0.63 6.77
N GLY A 10 -12.49 -0.68 6.50
CA GLY A 10 -13.68 -1.53 6.59
C GLY A 10 -14.55 -1.63 5.33
N CYS A 11 -14.12 -1.06 4.20
CA CYS A 11 -14.81 -1.23 2.93
C CYS A 11 -14.14 -2.31 2.06
N GLU A 12 -14.92 -2.91 1.17
CA GLU A 12 -14.50 -3.96 0.23
C GLU A 12 -13.14 -3.65 -0.46
N PRO A 13 -12.87 -2.44 -0.99
CA PRO A 13 -11.58 -2.10 -1.60
C PRO A 13 -10.37 -2.28 -0.69
N LEU A 14 -10.52 -2.02 0.61
CA LEU A 14 -9.41 -2.07 1.56
C LEU A 14 -9.15 -3.50 2.04
N ILE A 15 -10.18 -4.33 2.18
CA ILE A 15 -10.04 -5.76 2.45
C ILE A 15 -9.29 -6.41 1.28
N GLN A 16 -9.72 -6.14 0.04
CA GLN A 16 -9.08 -6.64 -1.16
C GLN A 16 -7.62 -6.19 -1.28
N LEU A 17 -7.33 -4.92 -0.97
CA LEU A 17 -5.96 -4.42 -0.93
C LEU A 17 -5.09 -5.13 0.10
N HIS A 18 -5.63 -5.45 1.28
CA HIS A 18 -4.92 -6.22 2.30
C HIS A 18 -4.65 -7.66 1.85
N GLU A 19 -5.63 -8.33 1.25
CA GLU A 19 -5.44 -9.66 0.67
C GLU A 19 -4.42 -9.66 -0.47
N ILE A 20 -4.41 -8.63 -1.32
CA ILE A 20 -3.40 -8.46 -2.36
C ILE A 20 -2.01 -8.30 -1.75
N LEU A 21 -1.87 -7.47 -0.71
CA LEU A 21 -0.59 -7.27 -0.02
C LEU A 21 -0.08 -8.56 0.63
N LEU A 22 -0.95 -9.37 1.24
CA LEU A 22 -0.55 -10.65 1.83
C LEU A 22 -0.09 -11.68 0.80
N ARG A 23 -0.53 -11.56 -0.47
CA ARG A 23 -0.11 -12.44 -1.57
C ARG A 23 1.13 -11.90 -2.32
N ALA A 24 1.52 -10.65 -2.08
CA ALA A 24 2.61 -10.03 -2.81
C ALA A 24 3.98 -10.59 -2.37
N PRO A 25 4.94 -10.74 -3.29
CA PRO A 25 6.23 -11.35 -3.01
C PRO A 25 7.03 -10.53 -2.00
N GLY A 26 7.71 -11.21 -1.07
CA GLY A 26 8.59 -10.57 -0.09
C GLY A 26 7.88 -9.82 1.04
N ILE A 27 6.54 -9.87 1.14
CA ILE A 27 5.79 -9.24 2.22
C ILE A 27 5.81 -10.11 3.46
N TYR A 28 6.29 -9.56 4.58
CA TYR A 28 6.28 -10.23 5.89
C TYR A 28 4.96 -10.06 6.64
N GLY A 29 4.21 -9.01 6.32
CA GLY A 29 2.92 -8.73 6.94
C GLY A 29 2.39 -7.35 6.54
N ALA A 30 1.08 -7.21 6.60
CA ALA A 30 0.37 -5.97 6.28
C ALA A 30 -0.62 -5.61 7.38
N ARG A 31 -0.86 -4.31 7.58
CA ARG A 31 -1.89 -3.81 8.48
C ARG A 31 -2.57 -2.56 7.92
N PHE A 32 -3.79 -2.32 8.37
CA PHE A 32 -4.46 -1.05 8.17
C PHE A 32 -3.82 0.04 9.04
N SER A 33 -3.81 1.26 8.51
CA SER A 33 -3.29 2.45 9.19
C SER A 33 -4.07 3.70 8.80
N GLY A 34 -4.11 4.65 9.73
CA GLY A 34 -4.86 5.91 9.60
C GLY A 34 -6.20 5.91 10.34
N ALA A 35 -6.73 7.10 10.60
CA ALA A 35 -7.95 7.36 11.38
C ALA A 35 -9.26 7.13 10.62
N GLY A 36 -9.26 6.26 9.59
CA GLY A 36 -10.47 5.85 8.88
C GLY A 36 -11.03 6.80 7.82
N PHE A 37 -10.44 7.97 7.56
CA PHE A 37 -10.77 8.83 6.41
C PHE A 37 -9.72 8.70 5.30
N ARG A 38 -10.04 7.93 4.25
CA ARG A 38 -9.14 7.58 3.11
C ARG A 38 -7.82 6.93 3.55
N GLY A 39 -7.88 6.04 4.55
CA GLY A 39 -6.73 5.39 5.22
C GLY A 39 -5.69 4.73 4.30
N CYS A 40 -4.68 4.06 4.85
CA CYS A 40 -3.69 3.36 4.06
C CYS A 40 -3.48 1.94 4.56
N CYS A 41 -3.14 1.01 3.67
CA CYS A 41 -2.50 -0.23 4.08
C CYS A 41 -0.99 0.02 4.13
N LEU A 42 -0.33 -0.44 5.20
CA LEU A 42 1.11 -0.56 5.27
C LEU A 42 1.50 -2.02 5.27
N ALA A 43 2.51 -2.37 4.50
CA ALA A 43 3.12 -3.69 4.53
C ALA A 43 4.63 -3.61 4.62
N PHE A 44 5.21 -4.52 5.40
CA PHE A 44 6.64 -4.71 5.49
C PHE A 44 7.09 -5.66 4.38
N VAL A 45 8.04 -5.20 3.57
CA VAL A 45 8.58 -5.95 2.44
C VAL A 45 10.09 -6.09 2.55
N GLU A 46 10.61 -7.24 2.13
CA GLU A 46 12.03 -7.46 1.85
C GLU A 46 12.55 -6.40 0.87
N ALA A 47 13.66 -5.75 1.20
CA ALA A 47 14.14 -4.58 0.46
C ALA A 47 14.38 -4.88 -1.02
N ASP A 48 15.01 -6.02 -1.31
CA ASP A 48 15.34 -6.45 -2.68
C ASP A 48 14.11 -6.78 -3.52
N ARG A 49 12.95 -6.98 -2.89
CA ARG A 49 11.68 -7.30 -3.56
C ARG A 49 10.66 -6.17 -3.51
N ALA A 50 11.03 -5.00 -3.00
CA ALA A 50 10.09 -3.89 -2.80
C ALA A 50 9.46 -3.40 -4.11
N ASP A 51 10.24 -3.30 -5.19
CA ASP A 51 9.75 -2.90 -6.52
C ASP A 51 8.86 -3.97 -7.17
N GLU A 52 9.21 -5.25 -6.99
CA GLU A 52 8.43 -6.39 -7.46
C GLU A 52 7.06 -6.42 -6.75
N ALA A 53 7.06 -6.31 -5.42
CA ALA A 53 5.86 -6.24 -4.61
C ALA A 53 4.99 -5.03 -4.97
N ALA A 54 5.59 -3.85 -5.16
CA ALA A 54 4.88 -2.65 -5.54
C ALA A 54 4.21 -2.77 -6.93
N SER A 55 4.89 -3.40 -7.88
CA SER A 55 4.35 -3.66 -9.21
C SER A 55 3.20 -4.66 -9.16
N PHE A 56 3.37 -5.77 -8.44
CA PHE A 56 2.32 -6.77 -8.22
C PHE A 56 1.05 -6.15 -7.60
N VAL A 57 1.21 -5.39 -6.51
CA VAL A 57 0.09 -4.75 -5.81
C VAL A 57 -0.64 -3.78 -6.73
N ARG A 58 0.09 -2.98 -7.51
CA ARG A 58 -0.51 -2.02 -8.45
C ARG A 58 -1.33 -2.71 -9.54
N GLU A 59 -0.81 -3.79 -10.12
CA GLU A 59 -1.50 -4.53 -11.18
C GLU A 59 -2.74 -5.25 -10.67
N GLU A 60 -2.61 -5.98 -9.56
CA GLU A 60 -3.73 -6.72 -8.97
C GLU A 60 -4.82 -5.77 -8.47
N TYR A 61 -4.46 -4.66 -7.83
CA TYR A 61 -5.44 -3.69 -7.34
C TYR A 61 -6.21 -3.02 -8.49
N ARG A 62 -5.56 -2.77 -9.64
CA ARG A 62 -6.23 -2.25 -10.84
C ARG A 62 -7.25 -3.23 -11.43
N LYS A 63 -6.99 -4.54 -11.35
CA LYS A 63 -7.91 -5.58 -11.82
C LYS A 63 -9.16 -5.65 -10.93
N VAL A 64 -8.96 -5.62 -9.61
CA VAL A 64 -10.06 -5.79 -8.64
C VAL A 64 -10.86 -4.50 -8.47
N GLN A 65 -10.22 -3.33 -8.51
CA GLN A 65 -10.85 -2.02 -8.26
C GLN A 65 -10.55 -0.98 -9.37
N PRO A 66 -11.01 -1.21 -10.62
CA PRO A 66 -10.68 -0.35 -11.75
C PRO A 66 -11.25 1.07 -11.63
N LYS A 67 -12.40 1.24 -10.97
CA LYS A 67 -13.03 2.56 -10.77
C LYS A 67 -12.20 3.44 -9.83
N LEU A 68 -11.75 2.87 -8.72
CA LEU A 68 -10.92 3.57 -7.73
C LEU A 68 -9.51 3.81 -8.28
N ALA A 69 -8.94 2.85 -8.99
CA ALA A 69 -7.63 3.00 -9.61
C ALA A 69 -7.59 4.18 -10.62
N ARG A 70 -8.70 4.44 -11.34
CA ARG A 70 -8.82 5.62 -12.23
C ARG A 70 -8.91 6.95 -11.49
N GLN A 71 -9.38 6.96 -10.24
CA GLN A 71 -9.51 8.16 -9.42
C GLN A 71 -8.21 8.51 -8.69
N ILE A 72 -7.30 7.55 -8.52
CA ILE A 72 -5.99 7.78 -7.92
C ILE A 72 -5.09 8.46 -8.96
N SER A 73 -4.46 9.57 -8.58
CA SER A 73 -3.48 10.25 -9.44
C SER A 73 -2.31 9.32 -9.75
N LYS A 74 -1.92 9.22 -11.03
CA LYS A 74 -0.76 8.43 -11.48
C LYS A 74 0.45 8.70 -10.58
N GLY A 75 1.04 7.64 -10.04
CA GLY A 75 2.23 7.71 -9.18
C GLY A 75 1.97 7.77 -7.67
N LYS A 76 0.71 7.89 -7.21
CA LYS A 76 0.36 7.87 -5.77
C LYS A 76 -0.30 6.57 -5.31
N GLU A 77 -0.34 5.55 -6.17
CA GLU A 77 -0.98 4.26 -5.87
C GLU A 77 -0.19 3.47 -4.83
N VAL A 78 1.15 3.47 -4.94
CA VAL A 78 2.08 2.74 -4.08
C VAL A 78 3.27 3.64 -3.77
N LEU A 79 3.57 3.82 -2.49
CA LEU A 79 4.73 4.54 -1.98
C LEU A 79 5.64 3.57 -1.23
N ILE A 80 6.91 3.50 -1.59
CA ILE A 80 7.92 2.74 -0.86
C ILE A 80 8.69 3.72 0.03
N CYS A 81 8.62 3.51 1.34
CA CYS A 81 9.23 4.38 2.33
C CYS A 81 10.21 3.60 3.22
N GLU A 82 11.30 4.24 3.64
CA GLU A 82 12.15 3.76 4.73
C GLU A 82 11.72 4.37 6.07
N ALA A 83 12.24 3.84 7.17
CA ALA A 83 12.02 4.45 8.48
C ALA A 83 12.75 5.79 8.52
N GLY A 84 12.00 6.88 8.69
CA GLY A 84 12.56 8.23 8.83
C GLY A 84 12.94 8.55 10.27
N ASP A 85 13.74 9.61 10.43
CA ASP A 85 14.09 10.17 11.74
C ASP A 85 12.91 10.93 12.38
N CYS A 86 13.07 11.25 13.67
CA CYS A 86 12.13 12.10 14.40
C CYS A 86 12.28 13.59 14.02
N ALA A 87 11.30 14.42 14.41
CA ALA A 87 11.34 15.85 14.17
C ALA A 87 12.63 16.48 14.76
N ARG A 88 13.39 17.17 13.92
CA ARG A 88 14.64 17.86 14.29
C ARG A 88 14.61 19.30 13.77
N VAL A 89 15.17 20.22 14.55
CA VAL A 89 15.44 21.60 14.11
C VAL A 89 16.77 21.63 13.38
N ILE A 90 16.76 22.20 12.17
CA ILE A 90 17.91 22.39 11.28
C ILE A 90 18.33 23.85 11.26
#